data_AF-A0A397EL36-F1
#
_entry.id   AF-A0A397EL36-F1
#
_cell.length_a   1.000
_cell.length_b   1.000
_cell.length_c   1.000
_cell.angle_alpha   90.00
_cell.angle_beta   90.00
_cell.angle_gamma   90.00
#
_symmetry.space_group_name_H-M   'P 1'
#
loop_
_entity.id
_entity.type
_entity.pdbx_description
1 polymer ?
#
loop_
_entity_poly.entity_id
_entity_poly.type
_entity_poly.pdbx_seq_one_letter_code
_entity_poly.pdbx_strand_id
1 'polypeptide(L)'
;MCRECIRAPGWSDKVKLGRVSDHFIFSVETVGMLRPEDLLPEAIKVLVAKCDVAVESLNAVDDELREEEDEEDDDDDDAME
;
A
#
# COMPACT_ATOMS: atom_id res chain seq x y z
N MET A 1 -16.92 0.79 21.11
CA MET A 1 -18.14 1.62 21.01
C MET A 1 -19.33 0.79 21.47
N CYS A 2 -19.90 1.04 22.65
CA CYS A 2 -20.92 0.18 23.27
C CYS A 2 -22.35 0.32 22.70
N ARG A 3 -22.63 1.31 21.84
CA ARG A 3 -23.93 1.53 21.14
C ARG A 3 -25.17 1.66 22.05
N GLU A 4 -24.99 1.95 23.34
CA GLU A 4 -26.10 2.07 24.29
C GLU A 4 -27.14 3.16 23.93
N CYS A 5 -26.71 4.22 23.24
CA CYS A 5 -27.58 5.35 22.86
C CYS A 5 -28.71 5.00 21.87
N ILE A 6 -28.69 3.82 21.23
CA ILE A 6 -29.76 3.36 20.33
C ILE A 6 -30.61 2.23 20.95
N ARG A 7 -30.38 1.88 22.23
CA ARG A 7 -31.04 0.73 22.87
C ARG A 7 -32.47 1.03 23.31
N ALA A 8 -32.76 2.27 23.70
CA ALA A 8 -34.08 2.69 24.14
C ALA A 8 -35.04 2.91 22.95
N PRO A 9 -36.34 2.60 23.08
CA PRO A 9 -37.32 2.83 22.02
C PRO A 9 -37.34 4.29 21.53
N GLY A 10 -37.39 4.49 20.22
CA GLY A 10 -37.46 5.82 19.59
C GLY A 10 -36.13 6.59 19.48
N TRP A 11 -35.00 5.97 19.82
CA TRP A 11 -33.67 6.58 19.66
C TRP A 11 -32.98 6.25 18.34
N SER A 12 -33.33 5.12 17.73
CA SER A 12 -32.81 4.67 16.43
C SER A 12 -33.03 5.70 15.31
N ASP A 13 -34.15 6.43 15.37
CA ASP A 13 -34.52 7.45 14.36
C ASP A 13 -33.90 8.82 14.66
N LYS A 14 -33.32 9.00 15.84
CA LYS A 14 -32.74 10.28 16.32
C LYS A 14 -31.23 10.32 16.22
N VAL A 15 -30.55 9.16 16.22
CA VAL A 15 -29.09 9.07 16.26
C VAL A 15 -28.60 8.11 15.18
N LYS A 16 -27.64 8.56 14.38
CA LYS A 16 -26.90 7.71 13.42
C LYS A 16 -25.48 7.50 13.94
N LEU A 17 -25.12 6.24 14.13
CA LEU A 17 -23.76 5.84 14.49
C LEU A 17 -23.00 5.48 13.21
N GLY A 18 -21.83 6.06 13.02
CA GLY A 18 -20.95 5.80 11.89
C GLY A 18 -19.49 5.96 12.29
N ARG A 19 -18.62 5.83 11.29
CA ARG A 19 -17.20 6.17 11.39
C ARG A 19 -16.83 6.99 10.16
N VAL A 20 -15.90 7.91 10.33
CA VAL A 20 -15.27 8.62 9.22
C VAL A 20 -14.21 7.68 8.65
N SER A 21 -14.37 7.27 7.38
CA SER A 21 -13.61 6.16 6.79
C SER A 21 -12.12 6.47 6.60
N ASP A 22 -11.77 7.74 6.50
CA ASP A 22 -10.44 8.28 6.23
C ASP A 22 -9.80 8.94 7.46
N HIS A 23 -10.44 8.85 8.64
CA HIS A 23 -9.91 9.41 9.89
C HIS A 23 -9.50 8.31 10.85
N PHE A 24 -8.20 8.13 10.99
CA PHE A 24 -7.59 7.09 11.82
C PHE A 24 -7.05 7.67 13.13
N ILE A 25 -7.28 6.96 14.23
CA ILE A 25 -6.70 7.26 15.54
C ILE A 25 -5.78 6.09 15.90
N PHE A 26 -4.48 6.28 15.70
CA PHE A 26 -3.48 5.27 16.03
C PHE A 26 -3.07 5.37 17.51
N SER A 27 -2.95 4.21 18.15
CA SER A 27 -2.33 4.07 19.47
C SER A 27 -1.15 3.12 19.32
N VAL A 28 0.06 3.63 19.48
CA VAL A 28 1.31 2.87 19.29
C VAL A 28 2.00 2.74 20.63
N GLU A 29 2.26 1.50 21.02
CA GLU A 29 2.99 1.15 22.25
C GLU A 29 4.24 0.36 21.89
N THR A 30 5.24 0.38 22.77
CA THR A 30 6.49 -0.36 22.56
C THR A 30 6.78 -1.30 23.71
N VAL A 31 7.68 -2.24 23.46
CA VAL A 31 8.26 -3.11 24.50
C VAL A 31 9.49 -2.49 25.18
N GLY A 32 9.88 -1.26 24.79
CA GLY A 32 10.97 -0.50 25.43
C GLY A 32 12.32 -0.43 24.69
N MET A 33 12.49 -1.11 23.55
CA MET A 33 13.74 -1.03 22.75
C MET A 33 13.83 0.23 21.88
N LEU A 34 12.68 0.70 21.38
CA LEU A 34 12.52 1.91 20.56
C LEU A 34 11.43 2.77 21.17
N ARG A 35 11.45 4.08 20.91
CA ARG A 35 10.36 4.96 21.35
C ARG A 35 9.14 4.77 20.43
N PRO A 36 7.91 4.89 20.94
CA PRO A 36 6.71 4.68 20.13
C PRO A 36 6.63 5.61 18.92
N GLU A 37 7.09 6.86 19.05
CA GLU A 37 7.11 7.84 17.96
C GLU A 37 8.03 7.45 16.80
N ASP A 38 9.02 6.58 17.03
CA ASP A 38 9.95 6.13 16.00
C ASP A 38 9.37 4.94 15.20
N LEU A 39 8.45 4.14 15.77
CA LEU A 39 7.95 2.91 15.13
C LEU A 39 7.13 3.16 13.86
N LEU A 40 6.24 4.16 13.87
CA LEU A 40 5.37 4.42 12.72
C LEU A 40 6.18 4.94 11.51
N PRO A 41 7.10 5.90 11.64
CA PRO A 41 8.01 6.28 10.57
C PRO A 41 8.82 5.10 10.01
N GLU A 42 9.36 4.23 10.85
CA GLU A 42 10.11 3.05 10.39
C GLU A 42 9.22 2.05 9.63
N ALA A 43 7.98 1.82 10.10
CA ALA A 43 7.03 0.96 9.39
C ALA A 43 6.67 1.52 8.00
N ILE A 44 6.53 2.86 7.87
CA ILE A 44 6.28 3.52 6.59
C ILE A 44 7.49 3.34 5.65
N LYS A 45 8.72 3.48 6.14
CA LYS A 45 9.93 3.24 5.32
C LYS A 45 9.97 1.81 4.78
N VAL A 46 9.60 0.81 5.60
CA VAL A 46 9.51 -0.59 5.16
C VAL A 46 8.44 -0.76 4.07
N LEU A 47 7.31 -0.05 4.17
CA LEU A 47 6.29 -0.08 3.12
C LEU A 47 6.81 0.52 1.81
N VAL A 48 7.47 1.67 1.87
CA VAL A 48 8.06 2.33 0.68
C VAL A 48 9.10 1.42 0.03
N ALA A 49 10.03 0.86 0.79
CA ALA A 49 11.06 -0.03 0.26
C ALA A 49 10.47 -1.26 -0.44
N LYS A 50 9.32 -1.79 0.01
CA LYS A 50 8.63 -2.88 -0.68
C LYS A 50 8.03 -2.46 -2.02
N CYS A 51 7.52 -1.23 -2.11
CA CYS A 51 7.06 -0.67 -3.37
C CYS A 51 8.22 -0.48 -4.34
N ASP A 52 9.36 0.03 -3.85
CA ASP A 52 10.55 0.24 -4.67
C ASP A 52 11.05 -1.09 -5.27
N VAL A 53 11.15 -2.14 -4.46
CA VAL A 53 11.50 -3.49 -4.94
C VAL A 53 10.54 -3.99 -6.01
N ALA A 54 9.23 -3.76 -5.85
CA ALA A 54 8.24 -4.18 -6.84
C ALA A 54 8.40 -3.40 -8.15
N VAL A 55 8.65 -2.09 -8.09
CA VAL A 55 8.89 -1.25 -9.27
C VAL A 55 10.17 -1.68 -9.99
N GLU A 56 11.27 -1.85 -9.27
CA GLU A 56 12.54 -2.31 -9.84
C GLU A 56 12.39 -3.66 -10.54
N SER A 57 11.68 -4.60 -9.93
CA SER A 57 11.46 -5.93 -10.49
C SER A 57 10.64 -5.88 -11.79
N LEU A 58 9.66 -4.99 -11.88
CA LEU A 58 8.84 -4.83 -13.07
C LEU A 58 9.61 -4.13 -14.20
N ASN A 59 10.42 -3.13 -13.86
CA ASN A 59 11.25 -2.44 -14.86
C ASN A 59 12.30 -3.37 -15.44
N ALA A 60 12.93 -4.23 -14.63
CA ALA A 60 13.89 -5.22 -15.13
C ALA A 60 13.25 -6.15 -16.18
N VAL A 61 12.02 -6.61 -15.93
CA VAL A 61 11.29 -7.44 -16.91
C VAL A 61 10.89 -6.65 -18.16
N ASP A 62 10.51 -5.38 -18.01
CA ASP A 62 10.17 -4.50 -19.15
C ASP A 62 11.41 -4.20 -20.01
N ASP A 63 12.56 -3.99 -19.39
CA ASP A 63 13.83 -3.79 -20.09
C ASP A 63 14.28 -5.08 -20.81
N GLU A 64 14.19 -6.24 -20.15
CA GLU A 64 14.46 -7.55 -20.77
C GLU A 64 13.57 -7.80 -22.00
N LEU A 65 12.27 -7.51 -21.90
CA LEU A 65 11.33 -7.68 -23.02
C LEU A 65 11.64 -6.74 -24.20
N ARG A 66 12.09 -5.52 -23.92
CA ARG A 66 12.49 -4.58 -24.99
C ARG A 66 13.79 -5.02 -25.68
N GLU A 67 14.74 -5.54 -24.91
CA GLU A 67 15.98 -6.09 -25.47
C GLU A 67 15.68 -7.30 -26.37
N GLU A 68 14.75 -8.18 -25.97
CA GLU A 68 14.29 -9.29 -26.82
C GLU A 68 13.60 -8.80 -28.11
N GLU A 69 12.73 -7.78 -28.03
CA GLU A 69 12.05 -7.20 -29.21
C GLU A 69 13.05 -6.55 -30.18
N ASP A 70 14.03 -5.79 -29.66
CA ASP A 70 15.06 -5.13 -30.48
C ASP A 70 15.98 -6.17 -31.18
N GLU A 71 16.30 -7.30 -30.53
CA GLU A 71 17.09 -8.39 -31.13
C GLU A 71 16.32 -9.14 -32.24
N GLU A 72 15.01 -9.36 -32.08
CA GLU A 72 14.17 -10.01 -33.10
C GLU A 72 14.03 -9.15 -34.37
N ASP A 73 13.91 -7.83 -34.22
CA ASP A 73 13.81 -6.90 -35.37
C ASP A 73 15.11 -6.84 -36.19
N ASP A 74 16.28 -6.88 -35.55
CA ASP A 74 17.60 -6.87 -36.22
C ASP A 74 17.84 -8.17 -37.03
N ASP A 75 17.47 -9.33 -36.50
CA ASP A 75 17.61 -10.63 -37.18
C ASP A 75 16.71 -10.74 -38.44
N ASP A 76 15.52 -10.14 -38.42
CA ASP A 76 14.58 -10.14 -39.55
C ASP A 76 15.05 -9.22 -40.69
N ASP A 77 15.68 -8.07 -40.38
CA ASP A 77 16.24 -7.16 -41.39
C ASP A 77 17.47 -7.79 -42.10
N ASP A 78 18.36 -8.47 -41.36
CA ASP A 78 19.52 -9.19 -41.91
C ASP A 78 19.10 -10.40 -42.78
N ALA A 79 17.95 -11.04 -42.49
CA ALA A 79 17.43 -12.15 -43.29
C ALA A 79 16.82 -11.72 -44.65
N MET A 80 16.55 -10.43 -44.84
CA MET A 80 15.99 -9.88 -46.07
C MET A 80 17.03 -9.32 -47.06
N GLU A 81 18.33 -9.31 -46.70
CA GLU A 81 19.46 -8.94 -47.57
C GLU A 81 20.12 -10.15 -48.29
#